data_AF-A0A4U3AQD8-F1
#
_entry.id   AF-A0A4U3AQD8-F1
#
_cell.length_a   1.000
_cell.length_b   1.000
_cell.length_c   1.000
_cell.angle_alpha   90.00
_cell.angle_beta   90.00
_cell.angle_gamma   90.00
#
_symmetry.space_group_name_H-M   'P 1'
#
loop_
_entity.id
_entity.type
_entity.pdbx_description
1 polymer ?
#
loop_
_entity_poly.entity_id
_entity_poly.type
_entity_poly.pdbx_seq_one_letter_code
_entity_poly.pdbx_strand_id
1 'polypeptide(L)'
;MKSYIVVGAGILGASTAYHLAKAGANVTIVDRQQIGQATDAAAGIVCPWLSQRRNKAWYKIVKGGARYYSSLIQQLEEDGEKDTGYKRVGAISLHTDEKKLDQMEERAYKRREDAPEIGEITRLSAEETKKLFPALSE
;
A
#
# COMPACT_ATOMS: atom_id res chain seq x y z
N MET A 1 30.92 -6.98 -11.50
CA MET A 1 29.64 -6.30 -11.20
C MET A 1 28.64 -6.71 -12.27
N LYS A 2 27.43 -7.16 -11.91
CA LYS A 2 26.39 -7.52 -12.90
C LYS A 2 25.71 -6.23 -13.39
N SER A 3 25.37 -6.19 -14.67
CA SER A 3 24.66 -5.07 -15.28
C SER A 3 23.23 -5.47 -15.63
N TYR A 4 22.26 -4.58 -15.35
CA TYR A 4 20.85 -4.77 -15.68
C TYR A 4 20.30 -3.56 -16.41
N ILE A 5 19.38 -3.80 -17.33
CA ILE A 5 18.58 -2.75 -17.99
C ILE A 5 17.13 -2.94 -17.55
N VAL A 6 16.55 -1.91 -16.94
CA VAL A 6 15.13 -1.88 -16.55
C VAL A 6 14.38 -0.99 -17.54
N VAL A 7 13.40 -1.56 -18.25
CA VAL A 7 12.58 -0.82 -19.22
C VAL A 7 11.27 -0.40 -18.55
N GLY A 8 11.10 0.90 -18.31
CA GLY A 8 10.03 1.52 -17.55
C GLY A 8 10.47 1.99 -16.16
N ALA A 9 10.16 3.24 -15.81
CA ALA A 9 10.50 3.90 -14.54
C ALA A 9 9.25 4.22 -13.68
N GLY A 10 8.09 3.63 -13.98
CA GLY A 10 6.97 3.61 -13.03
C GLY A 10 7.34 2.84 -11.75
N ILE A 11 6.43 2.82 -10.76
CA ILE A 11 6.73 2.33 -9.39
C ILE A 11 7.38 0.94 -9.34
N LEU A 12 6.97 0.01 -10.20
CA LEU A 12 7.56 -1.34 -10.25
C LEU A 12 9.00 -1.32 -10.79
N GLY A 13 9.26 -0.54 -11.84
CA GLY A 13 10.58 -0.40 -12.45
C GLY A 13 11.54 0.35 -11.53
N ALA A 14 11.09 1.46 -10.94
CA ALA A 14 11.83 2.21 -9.93
C ALA A 14 12.18 1.34 -8.72
N SER A 15 11.21 0.60 -8.15
CA SER A 15 11.45 -0.33 -7.05
C SER A 15 12.47 -1.41 -7.44
N THR A 16 12.36 -1.99 -8.63
CA THR A 16 13.31 -2.99 -9.14
C THR A 16 14.73 -2.42 -9.23
N ALA A 17 14.87 -1.23 -9.82
CA ALA A 17 16.16 -0.58 -10.00
C ALA A 17 16.80 -0.21 -8.65
N TYR A 18 16.02 0.34 -7.72
CA TYR A 18 16.46 0.65 -6.36
C TYR A 18 17.05 -0.57 -5.65
N HIS A 19 16.33 -1.70 -5.67
CA HIS A 19 16.81 -2.92 -5.03
C HIS A 19 18.04 -3.54 -5.71
N LEU A 20 18.11 -3.51 -7.04
CA LEU A 20 19.29 -3.96 -7.79
C LEU A 20 20.51 -3.09 -7.49
N ALA A 21 20.34 -1.76 -7.41
CA ALA A 21 21.40 -0.81 -7.08
C ALA A 21 21.91 -1.03 -5.65
N LYS A 22 21.02 -1.19 -4.65
CA LYS A 22 21.42 -1.53 -3.27
C LYS A 22 22.15 -2.86 -3.16
N ALA A 23 21.89 -3.81 -4.06
CA ALA A 23 22.63 -5.07 -4.16
C ALA A 23 24.00 -4.93 -4.87
N GLY A 24 24.43 -3.71 -5.21
CA GLY A 24 25.73 -3.43 -5.83
C GLY A 24 25.78 -3.70 -7.34
N ALA A 25 24.64 -3.80 -8.01
CA ALA A 25 24.58 -3.94 -9.46
C ALA A 25 24.69 -2.59 -10.18
N ASN A 26 25.17 -2.62 -11.43
CA ASN A 26 25.06 -1.46 -12.32
C ASN A 26 23.71 -1.51 -13.04
N VAL A 27 22.89 -0.47 -12.88
CA VAL A 27 21.51 -0.47 -13.38
C VAL A 27 21.31 0.72 -14.31
N THR A 28 20.86 0.44 -15.54
CA THR A 28 20.39 1.46 -16.48
C THR A 28 18.86 1.39 -16.54
N ILE A 29 18.19 2.53 -16.36
CA ILE A 29 16.74 2.63 -16.52
C ILE A 29 16.44 3.34 -17.84
N VAL A 30 15.51 2.77 -18.63
CA VAL A 30 15.04 3.37 -19.87
C VAL A 30 13.54 3.58 -19.75
N ASP A 31 13.08 4.82 -19.70
CA ASP A 31 11.66 5.16 -19.64
C ASP A 31 11.25 6.10 -20.77
N ARG A 32 10.07 5.86 -21.34
CA ARG A 32 9.52 6.62 -22.47
C ARG A 32 8.84 7.93 -22.04
N GLN A 33 8.58 8.12 -20.74
CA GLN A 33 7.86 9.25 -20.15
C GLN A 33 6.50 9.45 -20.81
N GLN A 34 5.76 8.36 -20.97
CA GLN A 34 4.48 8.35 -21.67
C GLN A 34 3.46 9.20 -20.89
N ILE A 35 2.74 10.10 -21.57
CA ILE A 35 1.62 10.83 -20.96
C ILE A 35 0.56 9.83 -20.49
N GLY A 36 0.08 10.00 -19.25
CA GLY A 36 -0.92 9.11 -18.64
C GLY A 36 -0.33 7.86 -17.97
N GLN A 37 0.90 7.93 -17.46
CA GLN A 37 1.51 6.85 -16.69
C GLN A 37 0.69 6.50 -15.43
N ALA A 38 0.50 5.21 -15.19
CA ALA A 38 -0.35 4.72 -14.11
C ALA A 38 0.19 5.03 -12.70
N THR A 39 1.51 5.19 -12.56
CA THR A 39 2.13 5.54 -11.26
C THR A 39 1.72 6.95 -10.84
N ASP A 40 1.80 7.91 -11.76
CA ASP A 40 1.45 9.31 -11.49
C ASP A 40 -0.05 9.51 -11.26
N ALA A 41 -0.88 8.70 -11.91
CA ALA A 41 -2.34 8.76 -11.75
C ALA A 41 -2.88 8.00 -10.51
N ALA A 42 -2.03 7.28 -9.78
CA ALA A 42 -2.47 6.43 -8.67
C ALA A 42 -2.85 7.23 -7.41
N ALA A 43 -3.90 6.80 -6.71
CA ALA A 43 -4.38 7.47 -5.49
C ALA A 43 -3.51 7.23 -4.22
N GLY A 44 -2.59 6.27 -4.24
CA GLY A 44 -1.67 6.02 -3.12
C GLY A 44 -2.22 5.26 -1.90
N ILE A 45 -3.35 4.55 -2.02
CA ILE A 45 -3.96 3.81 -0.89
C ILE A 45 -3.19 2.51 -0.60
N VAL A 46 -2.70 2.35 0.64
CA VAL A 46 -2.07 1.12 1.14
C VAL A 46 -2.96 0.47 2.20
N CYS A 47 -3.95 -0.32 1.76
CA CYS A 47 -4.86 -1.07 2.65
C CYS A 47 -5.33 -2.37 1.97
N PRO A 48 -4.47 -3.39 1.84
CA PRO A 48 -4.85 -4.64 1.15
C PRO A 48 -5.80 -5.52 1.96
N TRP A 49 -5.85 -5.33 3.28
CA TRP A 49 -6.45 -6.27 4.23
C TRP A 49 -7.97 -6.36 4.17
N LEU A 50 -8.66 -5.47 3.48
CA LEU A 50 -10.12 -5.55 3.30
C LEU A 50 -10.52 -6.10 1.93
N SER A 51 -9.55 -6.37 1.04
CA SER A 51 -9.80 -6.89 -0.31
C SER A 51 -10.60 -8.19 -0.31
N GLN A 52 -11.63 -8.28 -1.15
CA GLN A 52 -12.47 -9.47 -1.32
C GLN A 52 -11.94 -10.46 -2.36
N ARG A 53 -10.78 -10.17 -2.97
CA ARG A 53 -10.19 -11.05 -3.97
C ARG A 53 -9.83 -12.40 -3.36
N ARG A 54 -10.23 -13.49 -4.04
CA ARG A 54 -10.02 -14.88 -3.58
C ARG A 54 -8.68 -15.48 -4.02
N ASN A 55 -7.87 -14.75 -4.78
CA ASN A 55 -6.56 -15.22 -5.25
C ASN A 55 -5.53 -15.17 -4.11
N LYS A 56 -5.16 -16.34 -3.58
CA LYS A 56 -4.20 -16.48 -2.47
C LYS A 56 -2.78 -16.02 -2.84
N ALA A 57 -2.33 -16.28 -4.07
CA ALA A 57 -0.99 -15.86 -4.52
C ALA A 57 -0.89 -14.33 -4.58
N TRP A 58 -1.91 -13.68 -5.14
CA TRP A 58 -2.03 -12.22 -5.14
C TRP A 58 -2.07 -11.68 -3.71
N TYR A 59 -2.88 -12.27 -2.83
CA TYR A 59 -3.01 -11.79 -1.44
C TYR A 59 -1.69 -11.89 -0.68
N LYS A 60 -0.92 -12.97 -0.89
CA LYS A 60 0.42 -13.13 -0.32
C LYS A 60 1.35 -11.98 -0.72
N ILE A 61 1.33 -11.59 -1.99
CA ILE A 61 2.17 -10.48 -2.50
C ILE A 61 1.76 -9.16 -1.87
N VAL A 62 0.48 -8.78 -1.92
CA VAL A 62 0.05 -7.46 -1.41
C VAL A 62 0.14 -7.33 0.10
N LYS A 63 -0.07 -8.43 0.85
CA LYS A 63 0.14 -8.47 2.30
C LYS A 63 1.62 -8.27 2.64
N GLY A 64 2.51 -8.99 1.95
CA GLY A 64 3.96 -8.83 2.09
C GLY A 64 4.43 -7.43 1.72
N GLY A 65 3.88 -6.87 0.63
CA GLY A 65 4.14 -5.50 0.22
C GLY A 65 3.75 -4.48 1.29
N ALA A 66 2.53 -4.54 1.82
CA ALA A 66 2.09 -3.63 2.89
C ALA A 66 2.93 -3.75 4.16
N ARG A 67 3.35 -4.97 4.55
CA ARG A 67 4.31 -5.17 5.65
C ARG A 67 5.67 -4.52 5.36
N TYR A 68 6.12 -4.58 4.12
CA TYR A 68 7.44 -4.05 3.73
C TYR A 68 7.50 -2.51 3.71
N TYR A 69 6.38 -1.80 3.57
CA TYR A 69 6.37 -0.34 3.45
C TYR A 69 7.14 0.37 4.57
N SER A 70 6.98 -0.02 5.85
CA SER A 70 7.70 0.65 6.93
C SER A 70 9.22 0.53 6.79
N SER A 71 9.71 -0.64 6.38
CA SER A 71 11.13 -0.86 6.13
C SER A 71 11.61 -0.12 4.89
N LEU A 72 10.81 -0.05 3.83
CA LEU A 72 11.14 0.70 2.63
C LEU A 72 11.32 2.19 2.94
N ILE A 73 10.37 2.78 3.68
CA ILE A 73 10.41 4.21 4.03
C ILE A 73 11.65 4.52 4.88
N GLN A 74 11.95 3.69 5.88
CA GLN A 74 13.18 3.84 6.67
C GLN A 74 14.43 3.78 5.78
N GLN A 75 14.50 2.83 4.85
CA GLN A 75 15.67 2.71 3.97
C GLN A 75 15.81 3.91 3.03
N LEU A 76 14.71 4.47 2.54
CA LEU A 76 14.73 5.69 1.73
C LEU A 76 15.23 6.88 2.55
N GLU A 77 14.78 7.02 3.80
CA GLU A 77 15.26 8.06 4.72
C GLU A 77 16.76 7.93 5.02
N GLU A 78 17.25 6.70 5.25
CA GLU A 78 18.67 6.39 5.44
C GLU A 78 19.50 6.72 4.18
N ASP A 79 18.93 6.52 3.00
CA ASP A 79 19.54 6.87 1.71
C ASP A 79 19.39 8.38 1.36
N GLY A 80 18.73 9.17 2.23
CA GLY A 80 18.64 10.62 2.16
C GLY A 80 17.32 11.19 1.61
N GLU A 81 16.37 10.34 1.22
CA GLU A 81 15.05 10.74 0.73
C GLU A 81 14.08 10.94 1.90
N LYS A 82 13.54 12.15 2.04
CA LYS A 82 12.71 12.54 3.21
C LYS A 82 11.27 12.90 2.86
N ASP A 83 10.93 13.03 1.58
CA ASP A 83 9.61 13.44 1.12
C ASP A 83 8.94 12.35 0.26
N THR A 84 8.66 11.22 0.91
CA THR A 84 7.99 10.08 0.26
C THR A 84 6.46 10.24 0.20
N GLY A 85 5.90 11.21 0.92
CA GLY A 85 4.45 11.37 1.11
C GLY A 85 3.77 10.25 1.93
N TYR A 86 4.51 9.23 2.39
CA TYR A 86 3.92 8.11 3.13
C TYR A 86 3.44 8.53 4.52
N LYS A 87 2.20 8.18 4.85
CA LYS A 87 1.62 8.39 6.19
C LYS A 87 0.75 7.21 6.60
N ARG A 88 0.91 6.76 7.85
CA ARG A 88 0.04 5.74 8.49
C ARG A 88 -1.15 6.42 9.15
N VAL A 89 -2.14 6.79 8.35
CA VAL A 89 -3.34 7.55 8.80
C VAL A 89 -4.54 6.66 9.17
N GLY A 90 -4.39 5.34 9.08
CA GLY A 90 -5.50 4.40 9.19
C GLY A 90 -6.32 4.31 7.91
N ALA A 91 -7.40 3.53 7.94
CA ALA A 91 -8.35 3.41 6.85
C ALA A 91 -9.77 3.24 7.41
N ILE A 92 -10.73 3.95 6.81
CA ILE A 92 -12.15 3.82 7.13
C ILE A 92 -12.81 3.08 5.97
N SER A 93 -13.53 2.00 6.27
CA SER A 93 -14.29 1.24 5.27
C SER A 93 -15.76 1.31 5.60
N LEU A 94 -16.55 1.81 4.64
CA LEU A 94 -17.94 2.21 4.86
C LEU A 94 -18.89 1.25 4.16
N HIS A 95 -20.01 0.99 4.81
CA HIS A 95 -21.19 0.38 4.20
C HIS A 95 -22.44 0.79 5.00
N THR A 96 -23.58 0.92 4.33
CA THR A 96 -24.90 1.20 4.93
C THR A 96 -25.66 -0.04 5.41
N ASP A 97 -25.06 -1.23 5.27
CA ASP A 97 -25.69 -2.52 5.56
C ASP A 97 -24.91 -3.16 6.70
N GLU A 98 -25.55 -3.30 7.85
CA GLU A 98 -24.93 -3.83 9.06
C GLU A 98 -24.34 -5.23 8.83
N LYS A 99 -25.02 -6.09 8.08
CA LYS A 99 -24.53 -7.46 7.81
C LYS A 99 -23.22 -7.45 7.04
N LYS A 100 -23.05 -6.49 6.12
CA LYS A 100 -21.79 -6.35 5.36
C LYS A 100 -20.69 -5.74 6.21
N LEU A 101 -21.01 -4.81 7.09
CA LEU A 101 -20.05 -4.29 8.07
C LEU A 101 -19.56 -5.42 8.99
N ASP A 102 -20.46 -6.28 9.49
CA ASP A 102 -20.10 -7.41 10.35
C ASP A 102 -19.17 -8.40 9.62
N GLN A 103 -19.47 -8.72 8.36
CA GLN A 103 -18.60 -9.57 7.53
C GLN A 103 -17.24 -8.93 7.24
N MET A 104 -17.18 -7.60 7.11
CA MET A 104 -15.93 -6.87 6.91
C MET A 104 -15.08 -6.90 8.18
N GLU A 105 -15.71 -6.69 9.33
CA GLU A 105 -15.08 -6.74 10.66
C GLU A 105 -14.55 -8.14 10.99
N GLU A 106 -15.35 -9.19 10.78
CA GLU A 106 -14.92 -10.59 10.94
C GLU A 106 -13.69 -10.89 10.06
N ARG A 107 -13.72 -10.45 8.79
CA ARG A 107 -12.60 -10.63 7.87
C ARG A 107 -11.36 -9.88 8.33
N ALA A 108 -11.52 -8.66 8.85
CA ALA A 108 -10.42 -7.85 9.36
C ALA A 108 -9.75 -8.54 10.55
N TYR A 109 -10.52 -9.03 11.53
CA TYR A 109 -9.99 -9.75 12.68
C TYR A 109 -9.25 -11.02 12.26
N LYS A 110 -9.84 -11.83 11.38
CA LYS A 110 -9.18 -13.05 10.87
C LYS A 110 -7.87 -12.75 10.15
N ARG A 111 -7.79 -11.67 9.37
CA ARG A 111 -6.57 -11.25 8.67
C ARG A 111 -5.54 -10.61 9.59
N ARG A 112 -5.96 -10.11 10.76
CA ARG A 112 -5.02 -9.54 11.74
C ARG A 112 -4.13 -10.62 12.35
N GLU A 113 -4.63 -11.85 12.45
CA GLU A 113 -3.85 -13.00 12.92
C GLU A 113 -2.55 -13.19 12.13
N ASP A 114 -2.58 -12.95 10.81
CA ASP A 114 -1.43 -13.13 9.92
C ASP A 114 -0.87 -11.82 9.32
N ALA A 115 -1.42 -10.67 9.72
CA ALA A 115 -1.03 -9.31 9.38
C ALA A 115 -1.25 -8.35 10.58
N PRO A 116 -0.36 -8.34 11.60
CA PRO A 116 -0.51 -7.45 12.76
C PRO A 116 -0.47 -5.96 12.41
N GLU A 117 0.02 -5.61 11.21
CA GLU A 117 0.07 -4.23 10.70
C GLU A 117 -1.31 -3.59 10.51
N ILE A 118 -2.39 -4.40 10.49
CA ILE A 118 -3.78 -3.91 10.53
C ILE A 118 -4.03 -3.04 11.77
N GLY A 119 -3.39 -3.37 12.89
CA GLY A 119 -3.55 -2.64 14.13
C GLY A 119 -4.92 -2.85 14.79
N GLU A 120 -5.41 -1.79 15.41
CA GLU A 120 -6.70 -1.79 16.09
C GLU A 120 -7.85 -1.77 15.07
N ILE A 121 -8.89 -2.57 15.36
CA ILE A 121 -10.11 -2.64 14.56
C ILE A 121 -11.22 -2.14 15.47
N THR A 122 -11.94 -1.12 15.01
CA THR A 122 -13.01 -0.46 15.76
C THR A 122 -14.25 -0.34 14.87
N ARG A 123 -15.40 -0.77 15.39
CA ARG A 123 -16.70 -0.50 14.79
C ARG A 123 -17.10 0.94 15.13
N LEU A 124 -17.36 1.74 14.11
CA LEU A 124 -17.74 3.15 14.25
C LEU A 124 -19.22 3.34 13.92
N SER A 125 -19.87 4.20 14.69
CA SER A 125 -21.15 4.81 14.34
C SER A 125 -20.98 5.84 13.21
N ALA A 126 -22.09 6.27 12.62
CA ALA A 126 -22.08 7.35 11.62
C ALA A 126 -21.48 8.66 12.18
N GLU A 127 -21.80 9.00 13.43
CA GLU A 127 -21.27 10.20 14.09
C GLU A 127 -19.75 10.14 14.30
N GLU A 128 -19.24 9.01 14.78
CA GLU A 128 -17.79 8.81 14.97
C GLU A 128 -17.05 8.84 13.64
N THR A 129 -17.62 8.20 12.63
CA THR A 129 -17.07 8.20 11.27
C THR A 129 -16.97 9.63 10.71
N LYS A 130 -18.01 10.46 10.89
CA LYS A 130 -18.03 11.86 10.46
C LYS A 130 -17.04 12.72 11.25
N LYS A 131 -16.81 12.42 12.53
CA LYS A 131 -15.75 13.09 13.32
C LYS A 131 -14.35 12.81 12.77
N LEU A 132 -14.09 11.59 12.29
CA LEU A 132 -12.80 11.23 11.68
C LEU A 132 -12.64 11.76 10.25
N PHE A 133 -13.72 11.81 9.48
CA PHE A 133 -13.71 12.36 8.11
C PHE A 133 -14.92 13.28 7.87
N PRO A 134 -14.82 14.59 8.20
CA PRO A 134 -15.95 15.52 8.17
C PRO A 134 -16.59 15.75 6.81
N ALA A 135 -15.87 15.43 5.72
CA ALA A 135 -16.36 15.55 4.35
C ALA A 135 -17.29 14.41 3.91
N LEU A 136 -17.54 13.40 4.77
CA LEU A 136 -18.53 12.38 4.47
C LEU A 136 -19.93 13.00 4.39
N SER A 137 -20.66 12.65 3.33
CA SER A 137 -22.09 12.91 3.25
C SER A 137 -22.84 12.08 4.29
N GLU A 138 -24.10 12.44 4.52
CA GLU A 138 -25.06 11.56 5.20
C GLU A 138 -25.28 10.25 4.42
#